data_AF-A0A178VSS7-F1
#
_entry.id   AF-A0A178VSS7-F1
#
_cell.length_a   1.000
_cell.length_b   1.000
_cell.length_c   1.000
_cell.angle_alpha   90.00
_cell.angle_beta   90.00
_cell.angle_gamma   90.00
#
_symmetry.space_group_name_H-M   'P 1'
#
loop_
_entity.id
_entity.type
_entity.pdbx_description
1 polymer ?
#
loop_
_entity_poly.entity_id
_entity_poly.type
_entity_poly.pdbx_seq_one_letter_code
_entity_poly.pdbx_strand_id
1 'polypeptide(L)'
;MVILSNVSLFSCCNISQKPSLFSPSSRSSHCPIRCSQSQEGKEVVTSPLRSVVWSLGEEVSKRSLFALVSASLFFVDPALAFKGGGPYGQGVTRGQDLSGKDFSGQTLIRQDFKTSILRQANFKGAKLLGASFFDADLTGADLSEADLRGADFSLANVTKVNLTNANLEGATVTGNTSFKGSNITGADFTDVPLRDDQRVYLCKVADGVNATTGNATRDTLLCN
;
A
#
# COMPACT_ATOMS: atom_id res chain seq x y z
N MET A 1 -26.91 36.98 -15.50
CA MET A 1 -26.13 36.37 -16.60
C MET A 1 -25.90 34.91 -16.24
N VAL A 2 -26.39 34.00 -17.05
CA VAL A 2 -26.45 32.55 -16.79
C VAL A 2 -25.09 31.91 -17.06
N ILE A 3 -24.60 31.07 -16.14
CA ILE A 3 -23.86 29.83 -16.47
C ILE A 3 -24.29 28.76 -15.46
N LEU A 4 -24.91 27.69 -15.97
CA LEU A 4 -25.23 26.45 -15.24
C LEU A 4 -24.12 25.43 -15.49
N SER A 5 -23.68 24.72 -14.44
CA SER A 5 -22.86 23.51 -14.56
C SER A 5 -23.44 22.43 -13.63
N ASN A 6 -23.94 21.35 -14.22
CA ASN A 6 -24.45 20.14 -13.57
C ASN A 6 -23.30 19.22 -13.13
N VAL A 7 -23.45 18.53 -11.99
CA VAL A 7 -22.90 17.18 -11.75
C VAL A 7 -23.91 16.36 -10.96
N SER A 8 -24.36 15.25 -11.53
CA SER A 8 -25.15 14.20 -10.86
C SER A 8 -24.22 13.18 -10.20
N LEU A 9 -24.57 12.70 -9.00
CA LEU A 9 -24.09 11.43 -8.44
C LEU A 9 -25.29 10.49 -8.29
N PHE A 10 -25.28 9.40 -9.05
CA PHE A 10 -26.06 8.20 -8.75
C PHE A 10 -25.36 7.45 -7.62
N SER A 11 -26.10 7.09 -6.58
CA SER A 11 -25.70 6.04 -5.63
C SER A 11 -26.68 4.88 -5.72
N CYS A 12 -26.13 3.69 -5.97
CA CYS A 12 -26.87 2.44 -6.00
C CYS A 12 -27.12 1.92 -4.57
N CYS A 13 -28.36 1.44 -4.40
CA CYS A 13 -28.75 0.20 -3.73
C CYS A 13 -28.09 -0.18 -2.39
N ASN A 14 -28.88 -0.15 -1.33
CA ASN A 14 -28.96 -1.29 -0.42
C ASN A 14 -30.29 -1.26 0.35
N ILE A 15 -31.08 -2.33 0.27
CA ILE A 15 -31.82 -2.88 1.42
C ILE A 15 -32.29 -4.29 1.08
N SER A 16 -31.90 -5.17 2.00
CA SER A 16 -32.29 -6.55 2.18
C SER A 16 -33.72 -6.65 2.71
N GLN A 17 -34.52 -7.61 2.22
CA GLN A 17 -35.43 -8.42 3.05
C GLN A 17 -35.99 -9.64 2.27
N LYS A 18 -35.80 -10.82 2.85
CA LYS A 18 -36.40 -12.15 2.54
C LYS A 18 -37.82 -12.25 3.14
N PRO A 19 -38.56 -13.37 3.01
CA PRO A 19 -38.87 -14.18 1.83
C PRO A 19 -40.40 -14.49 1.74
N SER A 20 -40.93 -14.84 0.57
CA SER A 20 -42.21 -15.56 0.51
C SER A 20 -42.27 -16.49 -0.71
N LEU A 21 -42.67 -17.73 -0.42
CA LEU A 21 -42.92 -18.84 -1.32
C LEU A 21 -43.88 -18.47 -2.45
N PHE A 22 -43.57 -18.89 -3.69
CA PHE A 22 -44.47 -19.51 -4.68
C PHE A 22 -43.71 -19.68 -6.01
N SER A 23 -43.75 -20.88 -6.59
CA SER A 23 -43.50 -21.15 -8.02
C SER A 23 -44.85 -21.49 -8.66
N PRO A 24 -45.03 -21.59 -10.00
CA PRO A 24 -44.05 -21.49 -11.09
C PRO A 24 -44.54 -20.64 -12.31
N SER A 25 -43.75 -20.69 -13.39
CA SER A 25 -44.12 -20.53 -14.82
C SER A 25 -43.76 -19.24 -15.56
N SER A 26 -42.80 -19.40 -16.49
CA SER A 26 -42.76 -18.95 -17.88
C SER A 26 -43.14 -17.50 -18.26
N ARG A 27 -42.18 -16.74 -18.79
CA ARG A 27 -42.03 -16.42 -20.24
C ARG A 27 -41.05 -15.27 -20.45
N SER A 28 -40.30 -15.41 -21.53
CA SER A 28 -39.42 -14.44 -22.20
C SER A 28 -40.15 -13.18 -22.67
N SER A 29 -39.50 -12.01 -22.58
CA SER A 29 -39.44 -10.95 -23.62
C SER A 29 -38.67 -9.75 -23.06
N HIS A 30 -37.43 -9.51 -23.51
CA HIS A 30 -37.09 -8.39 -24.40
C HIS A 30 -37.69 -7.04 -23.97
N CYS A 31 -36.91 -6.27 -23.20
CA CYS A 31 -37.20 -4.89 -22.84
C CYS A 31 -36.47 -3.96 -23.84
N PRO A 32 -37.18 -3.10 -24.58
CA PRO A 32 -36.56 -2.08 -25.42
C PRO A 32 -36.29 -0.80 -24.62
N ILE A 33 -35.25 -0.10 -25.02
CA ILE A 33 -34.84 1.22 -24.55
C ILE A 33 -35.83 2.28 -25.08
N ARG A 34 -36.37 3.14 -24.21
CA ARG A 34 -36.59 4.57 -24.53
C ARG A 34 -36.83 5.43 -23.28
N CYS A 35 -36.01 6.47 -23.12
CA CYS A 35 -36.23 7.54 -22.15
C CYS A 35 -37.18 8.61 -22.73
N SER A 36 -38.02 9.18 -21.86
CA SER A 36 -38.55 10.55 -22.00
C SER A 36 -38.75 11.19 -20.63
N GLN A 37 -38.57 12.51 -20.60
CA GLN A 37 -38.45 13.43 -19.47
C GLN A 37 -39.78 13.73 -18.76
N SER A 38 -39.74 14.26 -17.52
CA SER A 38 -40.35 15.57 -17.13
C SER A 38 -40.38 15.82 -15.59
N GLN A 39 -40.00 17.04 -15.19
CA GLN A 39 -40.51 17.94 -14.10
C GLN A 39 -40.57 17.46 -12.61
N GLU A 40 -40.54 18.28 -11.54
CA GLU A 40 -40.27 19.69 -11.17
C GLU A 40 -40.62 19.81 -9.65
N GLY A 41 -40.06 20.76 -8.88
CA GLY A 41 -40.65 21.16 -7.56
C GLY A 41 -39.69 21.42 -6.39
N LYS A 42 -39.84 22.57 -5.71
CA LYS A 42 -39.10 23.12 -4.55
C LYS A 42 -40.05 23.30 -3.35
N GLU A 43 -39.54 23.24 -2.10
CA GLU A 43 -40.04 23.89 -0.84
C GLU A 43 -39.05 23.52 0.31
N VAL A 44 -38.34 24.39 1.08
CA VAL A 44 -38.60 25.49 2.06
C VAL A 44 -39.01 25.01 3.48
N VAL A 45 -38.49 25.70 4.53
CA VAL A 45 -38.82 25.70 6.00
C VAL A 45 -37.83 24.89 6.89
N THR A 46 -37.17 25.31 7.99
CA THR A 46 -37.05 26.55 8.83
C THR A 46 -35.80 26.48 9.75
N SER A 47 -35.43 27.66 10.28
CA SER A 47 -34.47 28.14 11.31
C SER A 47 -34.36 27.34 12.66
N PRO A 48 -33.47 27.66 13.67
CA PRO A 48 -32.95 29.01 14.00
C PRO A 48 -31.55 29.27 14.66
N LEU A 49 -31.15 30.56 14.51
CA LEU A 49 -30.36 31.49 15.38
C LEU A 49 -28.85 31.20 15.63
N ARG A 50 -27.92 32.18 15.67
CA ARG A 50 -28.00 33.62 15.99
C ARG A 50 -26.76 34.38 15.48
N SER A 51 -26.98 35.62 15.07
CA SER A 51 -26.03 36.65 14.60
C SER A 51 -25.02 37.14 15.64
N VAL A 52 -23.81 37.51 15.21
CA VAL A 52 -23.13 38.75 15.65
C VAL A 52 -22.34 39.33 14.47
N VAL A 53 -22.75 40.52 14.04
CA VAL A 53 -21.99 41.41 13.14
C VAL A 53 -21.19 42.35 14.02
N TRP A 54 -19.90 42.56 13.74
CA TRP A 54 -19.23 43.80 14.11
C TRP A 54 -18.46 44.37 12.93
N SER A 55 -18.79 45.63 12.65
CA SER A 55 -18.16 46.58 11.73
C SER A 55 -16.78 47.01 12.24
N LEU A 56 -15.88 47.40 11.33
CA LEU A 56 -14.76 48.38 11.43
C LEU A 56 -14.14 48.39 10.02
N GLY A 57 -14.04 49.49 9.27
CA GLY A 57 -13.48 50.81 9.60
C GLY A 57 -12.07 50.88 9.00
N GLU A 58 -11.89 51.60 7.88
CA GLU A 58 -10.59 51.86 7.23
C GLU A 58 -9.61 52.56 8.18
N GLU A 59 -8.33 52.16 8.16
CA GLU A 59 -7.20 53.09 8.29
C GLU A 59 -5.90 52.42 7.80
N VAL A 60 -5.11 53.20 7.07
CA VAL A 60 -3.82 52.83 6.48
C VAL A 60 -2.73 53.16 7.49
N SER A 61 -1.90 52.19 7.90
CA SER A 61 -0.61 52.55 8.49
C SER A 61 0.48 51.53 8.23
N LYS A 62 1.54 52.05 7.62
CA LYS A 62 2.82 51.41 7.33
C LYS A 62 3.36 50.70 8.57
N ARG A 63 3.58 49.38 8.50
CA ARG A 63 4.67 48.64 9.19
C ARG A 63 4.65 47.15 8.79
N SER A 64 5.85 46.65 8.50
CA SER A 64 6.23 45.22 8.45
C SER A 64 5.68 44.43 7.24
N LEU A 65 6.43 44.30 6.14
CA LEU A 65 7.44 43.23 5.94
C LEU A 65 7.11 41.92 6.69
N PHE A 66 6.93 40.84 5.91
CA PHE A 66 6.73 39.43 6.30
C PHE A 66 5.33 38.99 6.72
N ALA A 67 4.43 38.75 5.76
CA ALA A 67 3.23 37.91 5.99
C ALA A 67 2.63 37.30 4.71
N LEU A 68 3.42 36.95 3.69
CA LEU A 68 2.89 36.37 2.43
C LEU A 68 3.54 35.07 1.95
N VAL A 69 4.15 34.26 2.83
CA VAL A 69 4.76 32.98 2.36
C VAL A 69 4.29 31.71 3.09
N SER A 70 3.69 31.78 4.27
CA SER A 70 3.35 30.55 5.01
C SER A 70 1.87 30.18 4.93
N ALA A 71 1.38 29.88 3.72
CA ALA A 71 0.12 29.16 3.54
C ALA A 71 0.23 28.00 2.54
N SER A 72 1.45 27.56 2.19
CA SER A 72 1.70 26.20 1.72
C SER A 72 1.75 25.27 2.93
N LEU A 73 0.69 25.28 3.74
CA LEU A 73 0.49 24.23 4.74
C LEU A 73 0.22 22.97 3.94
N PHE A 74 1.21 22.09 3.98
CA PHE A 74 1.12 20.66 3.68
C PHE A 74 -0.33 20.19 3.73
N PHE A 75 -0.93 19.94 2.57
CA PHE A 75 -2.08 19.07 2.47
C PHE A 75 -1.60 17.68 2.84
N VAL A 76 -1.50 17.42 4.14
CA VAL A 76 -1.49 16.07 4.67
C VAL A 76 -2.90 15.58 4.42
N ASP A 77 -3.11 14.90 3.30
CA ASP A 77 -4.42 14.35 2.95
C ASP A 77 -4.85 13.39 4.07
N PRO A 78 -5.90 13.69 4.86
CA PRO A 78 -6.27 12.91 6.04
C PRO A 78 -6.85 11.53 5.73
N ALA A 79 -6.76 11.05 4.49
CA ALA A 79 -7.14 9.68 4.13
C ALA A 79 -6.23 8.60 4.76
N LEU A 80 -5.17 8.99 5.47
CA LEU A 80 -4.30 8.13 6.31
C LEU A 80 -4.96 7.71 7.64
N ALA A 81 -6.22 7.26 7.58
CA ALA A 81 -6.82 6.52 8.67
C ALA A 81 -6.34 5.06 8.64
N PHE A 82 -5.33 4.79 9.47
CA PHE A 82 -4.80 3.49 9.89
C PHE A 82 -5.61 2.24 9.46
N LYS A 83 -5.10 1.54 8.43
CA LYS A 83 -5.30 0.09 8.22
C LYS A 83 -4.02 -0.56 7.67
N GLY A 84 -2.91 -0.40 8.38
CA GLY A 84 -1.62 -1.03 8.06
C GLY A 84 -1.01 -0.53 6.74
N GLY A 85 0.30 -0.66 6.58
CA GLY A 85 0.97 -0.30 5.34
C GLY A 85 1.25 1.19 5.22
N GLY A 86 2.30 1.63 5.92
CA GLY A 86 3.15 2.75 5.52
C GLY A 86 2.48 4.10 5.19
N PRO A 87 3.25 5.05 4.63
CA PRO A 87 2.70 6.29 4.08
C PRO A 87 1.89 6.07 2.79
N TYR A 88 2.00 4.89 2.16
CA TYR A 88 1.22 4.50 1.00
C TYR A 88 0.17 3.50 1.48
N GLY A 89 -1.10 3.87 1.63
CA GLY A 89 -2.10 2.93 2.14
C GLY A 89 -2.14 1.59 1.37
N GLN A 90 -2.56 0.50 2.00
CA GLN A 90 -2.47 -0.88 1.44
C GLN A 90 -2.94 -1.05 -0.02
N GLY A 91 -3.98 -0.31 -0.44
CA GLY A 91 -4.49 -0.40 -1.81
C GLY A 91 -3.59 0.24 -2.86
N VAL A 92 -2.66 1.11 -2.46
CA VAL A 92 -1.79 1.87 -3.37
C VAL A 92 -0.62 1.02 -3.87
N THR A 93 -0.14 0.06 -3.08
CA THR A 93 1.03 -0.73 -3.44
C THR A 93 0.70 -2.11 -3.99
N ARG A 94 -0.48 -2.64 -3.69
CA ARG A 94 -0.90 -4.00 -4.08
C ARG A 94 -1.23 -4.10 -5.57
N GLY A 95 -0.69 -5.14 -6.22
CA GLY A 95 -0.97 -5.47 -7.62
C GLY A 95 -0.56 -4.36 -8.59
N GLN A 96 0.35 -3.48 -8.18
CA GLN A 96 0.82 -2.36 -8.99
C GLN A 96 2.14 -2.68 -9.67
N ASP A 97 2.40 -1.99 -10.78
CA ASP A 97 3.75 -1.88 -11.32
C ASP A 97 4.51 -0.74 -10.63
N LEU A 98 5.46 -1.14 -9.81
CA LEU A 98 6.34 -0.31 -9.01
C LEU A 98 7.81 -0.56 -9.38
N SER A 99 8.05 -0.99 -10.61
CA SER A 99 9.40 -1.24 -11.12
C SER A 99 10.28 0.01 -11.03
N GLY A 100 11.50 -0.14 -10.54
CA GLY A 100 12.47 0.94 -10.39
C GLY A 100 12.11 2.02 -9.36
N LYS A 101 11.04 1.85 -8.58
CA LYS A 101 10.64 2.84 -7.58
C LYS A 101 11.58 2.85 -6.39
N ASP A 102 11.77 4.03 -5.83
CA ASP A 102 12.63 4.24 -4.66
C ASP A 102 11.80 4.30 -3.38
N PHE A 103 12.08 3.32 -2.52
CA PHE A 103 11.53 3.10 -1.19
C PHE A 103 12.63 3.09 -0.12
N SER A 104 13.85 3.52 -0.45
CA SER A 104 15.00 3.43 0.45
C SER A 104 14.79 4.23 1.74
N GLY A 105 15.15 3.63 2.87
CA GLY A 105 15.02 4.21 4.22
C GLY A 105 13.57 4.42 4.71
N GLN A 106 12.56 4.08 3.91
CA GLN A 106 11.18 4.36 4.25
C GLN A 106 10.61 3.41 5.30
N THR A 107 9.58 3.87 6.00
CA THR A 107 8.83 3.04 6.96
C THR A 107 7.61 2.42 6.28
N LEU A 108 7.70 1.12 5.99
CA LEU A 108 6.73 0.33 5.23
C LEU A 108 6.28 -0.91 6.03
N ILE A 109 6.12 -0.72 7.34
CA ILE A 109 5.71 -1.77 8.27
C ILE A 109 4.34 -2.30 7.84
N ARG A 110 4.25 -3.63 7.65
CA ARG A 110 3.05 -4.34 7.20
C ARG A 110 2.47 -3.84 5.88
N GLN A 111 3.32 -3.30 4.99
CA GLN A 111 2.91 -2.86 3.67
C GLN A 111 2.50 -4.04 2.79
N ASP A 112 1.40 -3.87 2.05
CA ASP A 112 0.87 -4.87 1.12
C ASP A 112 1.42 -4.65 -0.30
N PHE A 113 2.46 -5.39 -0.66
CA PHE A 113 3.02 -5.50 -2.00
C PHE A 113 2.58 -6.78 -2.72
N LYS A 114 1.47 -7.40 -2.28
CA LYS A 114 1.00 -8.66 -2.86
C LYS A 114 0.78 -8.50 -4.36
N THR A 115 1.26 -9.47 -5.15
CA THR A 115 1.12 -9.53 -6.62
C THR A 115 1.70 -8.33 -7.38
N SER A 116 2.54 -7.53 -6.73
CA SER A 116 3.12 -6.32 -7.34
C SER A 116 4.37 -6.63 -8.15
N ILE A 117 4.63 -5.81 -9.16
CA ILE A 117 5.87 -5.85 -9.94
C ILE A 117 6.84 -4.85 -9.32
N LEU A 118 7.91 -5.35 -8.70
CA LEU A 118 8.91 -4.59 -7.94
C LEU A 118 10.32 -4.76 -8.53
N ARG A 119 10.37 -5.00 -9.83
CA ARG A 119 11.62 -5.21 -10.56
C ARG A 119 12.53 -3.99 -10.38
N GLN A 120 13.76 -4.22 -9.95
CA GLN A 120 14.75 -3.15 -9.72
C GLN A 120 14.30 -2.05 -8.74
N ALA A 121 13.28 -2.30 -7.91
CA ALA A 121 12.88 -1.36 -6.87
C ALA A 121 13.99 -1.25 -5.80
N ASN A 122 14.14 -0.06 -5.22
CA ASN A 122 15.14 0.21 -4.19
C ASN A 122 14.45 0.24 -2.82
N PHE A 123 14.68 -0.77 -1.99
CA PHE A 123 14.24 -0.87 -0.60
C PHE A 123 15.42 -0.82 0.38
N LYS A 124 16.58 -0.30 -0.05
CA LYS A 124 17.78 -0.24 0.78
C LYS A 124 17.48 0.43 2.14
N GLY A 125 17.76 -0.25 3.24
CA GLY A 125 17.54 0.25 4.60
C GLY A 125 16.08 0.50 4.97
N ALA A 126 15.11 0.02 4.18
CA ALA A 126 13.69 0.20 4.47
C ALA A 126 13.24 -0.64 5.68
N LYS A 127 12.24 -0.14 6.42
CA LYS A 127 11.60 -0.86 7.53
C LYS A 127 10.37 -1.59 7.02
N LEU A 128 10.50 -2.89 6.79
CA LEU A 128 9.51 -3.77 6.15
C LEU A 128 9.02 -4.88 7.09
N LEU A 129 9.10 -4.66 8.41
CA LEU A 129 8.58 -5.57 9.44
C LEU A 129 7.14 -6.01 9.08
N GLY A 130 6.96 -7.31 8.84
CA GLY A 130 5.68 -7.91 8.50
C GLY A 130 5.08 -7.50 7.14
N ALA A 131 5.87 -6.92 6.23
CA ALA A 131 5.40 -6.59 4.88
C ALA A 131 5.05 -7.86 4.08
N SER A 132 4.09 -7.75 3.17
CA SER A 132 3.66 -8.85 2.31
C SER A 132 4.17 -8.65 0.90
N PHE A 133 5.10 -9.50 0.47
CA PHE A 133 5.56 -9.66 -0.91
C PHE A 133 4.98 -10.93 -1.56
N PHE A 134 3.85 -11.43 -1.05
CA PHE A 134 3.20 -12.63 -1.57
C PHE A 134 3.01 -12.53 -3.09
N ASP A 135 3.55 -13.51 -3.83
CA ASP A 135 3.46 -13.60 -5.29
C ASP A 135 3.95 -12.33 -6.02
N ALA A 136 4.86 -11.56 -5.41
CA ALA A 136 5.46 -10.36 -6.00
C ALA A 136 6.70 -10.70 -6.86
N ASP A 137 6.97 -9.89 -7.87
CA ASP A 137 8.18 -9.98 -8.68
C ASP A 137 9.23 -8.97 -8.22
N LEU A 138 10.20 -9.41 -7.43
CA LEU A 138 11.29 -8.60 -6.89
C LEU A 138 12.56 -8.68 -7.74
N THR A 139 12.51 -9.19 -8.98
CA THR A 139 13.72 -9.46 -9.76
C THR A 139 14.66 -8.26 -9.80
N GLY A 140 15.89 -8.43 -9.29
CA GLY A 140 16.90 -7.36 -9.30
C GLY A 140 16.65 -6.20 -8.31
N ALA A 141 15.70 -6.32 -7.38
CA ALA A 141 15.48 -5.31 -6.35
C ALA A 141 16.66 -5.22 -5.36
N ASP A 142 16.81 -4.04 -4.75
CA ASP A 142 17.77 -3.82 -3.66
C ASP A 142 17.05 -3.84 -2.32
N LEU A 143 17.27 -4.87 -1.52
CA LEU A 143 16.78 -5.03 -0.15
C LEU A 143 17.95 -5.01 0.85
N SER A 144 19.10 -4.48 0.47
CA SER A 144 20.26 -4.42 1.38
C SER A 144 19.94 -3.60 2.63
N GLU A 145 20.44 -4.07 3.78
CA GLU A 145 20.26 -3.43 5.08
C GLU A 145 18.78 -3.29 5.53
N ALA A 146 17.83 -3.92 4.83
CA ALA A 146 16.40 -3.81 5.16
C ALA A 146 16.01 -4.66 6.39
N ASP A 147 15.06 -4.15 7.17
CA ASP A 147 14.40 -4.90 8.25
C ASP A 147 13.19 -5.63 7.67
N LEU A 148 13.36 -6.92 7.38
CA LEU A 148 12.38 -7.82 6.75
C LEU A 148 11.79 -8.83 7.73
N ARG A 149 11.91 -8.58 9.04
CA ARG A 149 11.45 -9.53 10.06
C ARG A 149 9.96 -9.84 9.87
N GLY A 150 9.62 -11.13 9.88
CA GLY A 150 8.25 -11.61 9.67
C GLY A 150 7.62 -11.24 8.31
N ALA A 151 8.40 -10.79 7.32
CA ALA A 151 7.87 -10.50 6.00
C ALA A 151 7.46 -11.78 5.26
N ASP A 152 6.43 -11.69 4.40
CA ASP A 152 5.96 -12.82 3.60
C ASP A 152 6.50 -12.76 2.17
N PHE A 153 7.37 -13.70 1.81
CA PHE A 153 7.92 -13.91 0.47
C PHE A 153 7.35 -15.16 -0.21
N SER A 154 6.24 -15.71 0.29
CA SER A 154 5.62 -16.90 -0.30
C SER A 154 5.25 -16.67 -1.76
N LEU A 155 5.65 -17.60 -2.64
CA LEU A 155 5.49 -17.52 -4.10
C LEU A 155 6.25 -16.37 -4.79
N ALA A 156 7.01 -15.54 -4.05
CA ALA A 156 7.69 -14.40 -4.62
C ALA A 156 8.87 -14.81 -5.53
N ASN A 157 9.10 -14.03 -6.57
CA ASN A 157 10.32 -14.14 -7.37
C ASN A 157 11.41 -13.24 -6.78
N VAL A 158 12.31 -13.82 -5.99
CA VAL A 158 13.41 -13.15 -5.30
C VAL A 158 14.74 -13.41 -6.03
N THR A 159 14.73 -13.41 -7.36
CA THR A 159 15.94 -13.68 -8.17
C THR A 159 16.79 -12.43 -8.38
N LYS A 160 18.11 -12.58 -8.30
CA LYS A 160 19.09 -11.48 -8.45
C LYS A 160 18.88 -10.30 -7.50
N VAL A 161 18.25 -10.54 -6.35
CA VAL A 161 17.97 -9.52 -5.34
C VAL A 161 19.23 -9.30 -4.51
N ASN A 162 19.49 -8.05 -4.14
CA ASN A 162 20.50 -7.74 -3.14
C ASN A 162 19.88 -7.83 -1.73
N LEU A 163 20.23 -8.85 -0.94
CA LEU A 163 19.82 -9.03 0.46
C LEU A 163 21.00 -8.82 1.43
N THR A 164 22.07 -8.15 0.99
CA THR A 164 23.26 -7.93 1.82
C THR A 164 22.87 -7.26 3.14
N ASN A 165 23.27 -7.83 4.28
CA ASN A 165 22.92 -7.35 5.63
C ASN A 165 21.42 -7.23 5.94
N ALA A 166 20.52 -7.80 5.13
CA ALA A 166 19.10 -7.79 5.42
C ALA A 166 18.77 -8.72 6.61
N ASN A 167 17.82 -8.32 7.45
CA ASN A 167 17.34 -9.16 8.55
C ASN A 167 15.99 -9.79 8.18
N LEU A 168 15.98 -11.10 7.90
CA LEU A 168 14.79 -11.87 7.53
C LEU A 168 14.26 -12.73 8.69
N GLU A 169 14.59 -12.43 9.95
CA GLU A 169 14.17 -13.23 11.10
C GLU A 169 12.66 -13.51 11.08
N GLY A 170 12.28 -14.79 11.10
CA GLY A 170 10.88 -15.24 11.08
C GLY A 170 10.11 -14.96 9.79
N ALA A 171 10.77 -14.55 8.70
CA ALA A 171 10.13 -14.38 7.39
C ALA A 171 9.62 -15.71 6.83
N THR A 172 8.56 -15.67 6.02
CA THR A 172 7.97 -16.86 5.39
C THR A 172 8.35 -16.96 3.92
N VAL A 173 8.85 -18.13 3.49
CA VAL A 173 9.38 -18.37 2.13
C VAL A 173 8.81 -19.65 1.51
N THR A 174 7.49 -19.76 1.46
CA THR A 174 6.80 -20.99 1.04
C THR A 174 6.52 -21.06 -0.47
N GLY A 175 6.23 -22.27 -0.97
CA GLY A 175 5.92 -22.49 -2.39
C GLY A 175 7.13 -22.28 -3.32
N ASN A 176 6.91 -21.84 -4.55
CA ASN A 176 7.96 -21.75 -5.58
C ASN A 176 8.89 -20.51 -5.46
N THR A 177 9.07 -19.95 -4.25
CA THR A 177 9.99 -18.83 -4.00
C THR A 177 11.42 -19.21 -4.40
N SER A 178 12.03 -18.37 -5.25
CA SER A 178 13.36 -18.58 -5.83
C SER A 178 14.33 -17.47 -5.42
N PHE A 179 15.47 -17.84 -4.86
CA PHE A 179 16.57 -16.94 -4.50
C PHE A 179 17.72 -16.95 -5.52
N LYS A 180 17.49 -17.50 -6.71
CA LYS A 180 18.57 -17.74 -7.67
C LYS A 180 19.27 -16.44 -8.09
N GLY A 181 20.58 -16.40 -7.89
CA GLY A 181 21.46 -15.28 -8.23
C GLY A 181 21.41 -14.12 -7.24
N SER A 182 20.69 -14.26 -6.13
CA SER A 182 20.60 -13.22 -5.10
C SER A 182 21.85 -13.19 -4.24
N ASN A 183 22.26 -11.99 -3.85
CA ASN A 183 23.36 -11.80 -2.92
C ASN A 183 22.82 -11.83 -1.49
N ILE A 184 23.32 -12.72 -0.66
CA ILE A 184 22.86 -12.92 0.72
C ILE A 184 23.98 -12.72 1.75
N THR A 185 25.09 -12.08 1.38
CA THR A 185 26.21 -11.85 2.30
C THR A 185 25.74 -11.09 3.54
N GLY A 186 25.92 -11.69 4.73
CA GLY A 186 25.47 -11.09 5.99
C GLY A 186 23.95 -11.04 6.15
N ALA A 187 23.14 -11.72 5.32
CA ALA A 187 21.71 -11.84 5.57
C ALA A 187 21.43 -12.73 6.78
N ASP A 188 20.41 -12.41 7.58
CA ASP A 188 19.99 -13.21 8.74
C ASP A 188 18.72 -14.00 8.41
N PHE A 189 18.81 -15.33 8.44
CA PHE A 189 17.71 -16.26 8.16
C PHE A 189 17.17 -16.98 9.41
N THR A 190 17.41 -16.41 10.60
CA THR A 190 16.93 -17.00 11.86
C THR A 190 15.43 -17.29 11.80
N ASP A 191 15.01 -18.48 12.20
CA ASP A 191 13.61 -18.93 12.20
C ASP A 191 12.89 -18.84 10.83
N VAL A 192 13.62 -18.81 9.72
CA VAL A 192 13.05 -18.88 8.36
C VAL A 192 12.85 -20.34 7.95
N PRO A 193 11.61 -20.82 7.77
CA PRO A 193 11.36 -22.18 7.33
C PRO A 193 11.73 -22.34 5.85
N LEU A 194 12.84 -23.03 5.59
CA LEU A 194 13.34 -23.35 4.24
C LEU A 194 13.13 -24.82 3.92
N ARG A 195 12.77 -25.13 2.67
CA ARG A 195 12.88 -26.48 2.14
C ARG A 195 14.34 -26.88 1.94
N ASP A 196 14.60 -28.18 1.90
CA ASP A 196 15.96 -28.73 1.73
C ASP A 196 16.64 -28.21 0.45
N ASP A 197 15.90 -28.12 -0.67
CA ASP A 197 16.43 -27.61 -1.94
C ASP A 197 16.85 -26.12 -1.85
N GLN A 198 16.04 -25.30 -1.18
CA GLN A 198 16.33 -23.89 -0.95
C GLN A 198 17.55 -23.73 -0.05
N ARG A 199 17.60 -24.47 1.06
CA ARG A 199 18.74 -24.44 1.99
C ARG A 199 20.03 -24.86 1.31
N VAL A 200 20.03 -25.98 0.57
CA VAL A 200 21.21 -26.46 -0.18
C VAL A 200 21.70 -25.41 -1.17
N TYR A 201 20.80 -24.72 -1.86
CA TYR A 201 21.19 -23.63 -2.77
C TYR A 201 21.81 -22.45 -2.01
N LEU A 202 21.13 -21.94 -0.97
CA LEU A 202 21.58 -20.80 -0.18
C LEU A 202 22.93 -21.07 0.49
N CYS A 203 23.13 -22.27 1.05
CA CYS A 203 24.38 -22.65 1.71
C CYS A 203 25.62 -22.65 0.79
N LYS A 204 25.43 -22.74 -0.54
CA LYS A 204 26.53 -22.63 -1.53
C LYS A 204 27.01 -21.19 -1.70
N VAL A 205 26.15 -20.22 -1.46
CA VAL A 205 26.41 -18.78 -1.68
C VAL A 205 26.46 -17.98 -0.38
N ALA A 206 26.15 -18.62 0.76
CA ALA A 206 26.11 -17.99 2.08
C ALA A 206 27.50 -17.73 2.66
N ASP A 207 27.74 -16.47 2.99
CA ASP A 207 28.91 -15.97 3.72
C ASP A 207 28.56 -14.69 4.52
N GLY A 208 29.52 -14.19 5.28
CA GLY A 208 29.37 -12.93 6.04
C GLY A 208 28.64 -13.05 7.37
N VAL A 209 28.58 -11.90 8.05
CA VAL A 209 27.94 -11.69 9.36
C VAL A 209 27.04 -10.47 9.24
N ASN A 210 25.81 -10.58 9.72
CA ASN A 210 24.85 -9.49 9.67
C ASN A 210 25.33 -8.32 10.53
N ALA A 211 25.46 -7.14 9.93
CA ALA A 211 25.93 -5.94 10.62
C ALA A 211 25.00 -5.47 11.77
N THR A 212 23.72 -5.85 11.75
CA THR A 212 22.72 -5.43 12.74
C THR A 212 22.58 -6.45 13.87
N THR A 213 22.50 -7.74 13.55
CA THR A 213 22.27 -8.79 14.55
C THR A 213 23.54 -9.44 15.08
N GLY A 214 24.65 -9.38 14.32
CA GLY A 214 25.89 -10.07 14.64
C GLY A 214 25.87 -11.57 14.34
N ASN A 215 24.78 -12.10 13.77
CA ASN A 215 24.67 -13.51 13.41
C ASN A 215 25.39 -13.81 12.09
N ALA A 216 26.08 -14.95 12.02
CA ALA A 216 26.67 -15.41 10.77
C ALA A 216 25.59 -16.03 9.86
N THR A 217 25.57 -15.64 8.57
CA THR A 217 24.54 -16.11 7.63
C THR A 217 24.48 -17.63 7.53
N ARG A 218 25.65 -18.29 7.50
CA ARG A 218 25.75 -19.76 7.42
C ARG A 218 25.17 -20.47 8.64
N ASP A 219 25.30 -19.87 9.83
CA ASP A 219 24.80 -20.43 11.08
C ASP A 219 23.28 -20.32 11.12
N THR A 220 22.72 -19.16 10.73
CA THR A 220 21.27 -18.95 10.66
C THR A 220 20.59 -19.84 9.62
N LEU A 221 21.30 -20.21 8.55
CA LEU A 221 20.84 -21.16 7.53
C LEU A 221 21.04 -22.63 7.91
N LEU A 222 21.74 -22.92 9.01
CA LEU A 222 22.08 -24.28 9.47
C LEU A 222 22.84 -25.08 8.38
N CYS A 223 23.87 -24.47 7.80
CA CYS A 223 24.64 -25.05 6.68
C CYS A 223 25.70 -26.10 7.07
N ASN A 224 25.74 -26.50 8.34
CA ASN A 224 26.79 -27.35 8.93
C ASN A 224 26.80 -28.77 8.36
#